data_AF-A0A939XGA0-F1
#
_entry.id   AF-A0A939XGA0-F1
#
_cell.length_a   1.000
_cell.length_b   1.000
_cell.length_c   1.000
_cell.angle_alpha   90.00
_cell.angle_beta   90.00
_cell.angle_gamma   90.00
#
_symmetry.space_group_name_H-M   'P 1'
#
loop_
_entity.id
_entity.type
_entity.pdbx_description
1 polymer ?
#
loop_
_entity_poly.entity_id
_entity_poly.type
_entity_poly.pdbx_seq_one_letter_code
_entity_poly.pdbx_strand_id
1 'polypeptide(L)'
;MTIIGLTLMVACSDKSPSGQINAMQKRVDAVERQVETLYNQDFSFLVGEYQALDTTVARHKDIRQEMDLLQAYLQQFEDQRVVLLENTKYSRKQLSDLKSDVEKNLYDEQTTSKYIQDEERELHMMEAQIKYFQEKFDAQKKVVKQLRKE
;
A
#
# COMPACT_ATOMS: atom_id res chain seq x y z
N MET A 1 48.37 -26.15 -11.94
CA MET A 1 47.24 -25.37 -12.49
C MET A 1 46.21 -25.21 -11.39
N THR A 2 45.66 -24.01 -11.32
CA THR A 2 45.11 -23.37 -10.13
C THR A 2 43.61 -23.12 -10.34
N ILE A 3 42.83 -23.23 -9.24
CA ILE A 3 41.48 -22.65 -9.00
C ILE A 3 40.38 -23.32 -9.89
N ILE A 4 39.15 -23.60 -9.47
CA ILE A 4 38.26 -22.86 -8.57
C ILE A 4 37.27 -23.83 -7.92
N GLY A 5 37.29 -23.88 -6.59
CA GLY A 5 36.12 -24.28 -5.81
C GLY A 5 35.02 -23.25 -6.06
N LEU A 6 34.00 -23.63 -6.82
CA LEU A 6 32.80 -22.82 -6.96
C LEU A 6 31.93 -23.09 -5.74
N THR A 7 32.18 -22.31 -4.70
CA THR A 7 31.28 -22.10 -3.59
C THR A 7 29.91 -21.77 -4.17
N LEU A 8 28.94 -22.65 -3.96
CA LEU A 8 27.53 -22.32 -4.13
C LEU A 8 27.26 -21.10 -3.26
N MET A 9 27.19 -19.92 -3.87
CA MET A 9 26.49 -18.79 -3.27
C MET A 9 25.01 -19.17 -3.26
N VAL A 10 24.61 -19.86 -2.20
CA VAL A 10 23.22 -19.91 -1.79
C VAL A 10 22.85 -18.46 -1.51
N ALA A 11 22.09 -17.87 -2.43
CA ALA A 11 21.38 -16.63 -2.15
C ALA A 11 20.55 -16.87 -0.89
N CYS A 12 20.97 -16.28 0.23
CA CYS A 12 20.22 -16.28 1.47
C CYS A 12 18.89 -15.56 1.24
N SER A 13 17.86 -16.29 0.81
CA SER A 13 16.51 -15.94 1.23
C SER A 13 16.48 -16.31 2.72
N ASP A 14 16.66 -15.33 3.60
CA ASP A 14 16.68 -15.57 5.04
C ASP A 14 15.33 -16.13 5.49
N LYS A 15 15.22 -17.47 5.54
CA LYS A 15 14.07 -18.18 6.12
C LYS A 15 14.02 -18.03 7.64
N SER A 16 14.99 -17.35 8.26
CA SER A 16 15.00 -17.08 9.70
C SER A 16 13.90 -16.07 10.08
N PRO A 17 13.37 -16.15 11.31
CA PRO A 17 12.39 -15.18 11.79
C PRO A 17 12.84 -13.72 11.64
N SER A 18 14.10 -13.42 11.99
CA SER A 18 14.67 -12.06 11.83
C SER A 18 14.72 -11.59 10.38
N GLY A 19 15.01 -12.49 9.43
CA GLY A 19 14.99 -12.19 8.00
C GLY A 19 13.60 -11.86 7.49
N GLN A 20 12.61 -12.65 7.90
CA GLN A 20 11.19 -12.41 7.57
C GLN A 20 10.71 -11.08 8.15
N ILE A 21 11.04 -10.79 9.41
CA ILE A 21 10.70 -9.50 10.06
C ILE A 21 11.31 -8.31 9.32
N ASN A 22 12.60 -8.38 8.95
CA ASN A 22 13.25 -7.33 8.17
C ASN A 22 12.59 -7.12 6.79
N ALA A 23 12.14 -8.21 6.15
CA ALA A 23 11.43 -8.13 4.87
C ALA A 23 10.05 -7.47 5.02
N MET A 24 9.32 -7.81 6.09
CA MET A 24 8.03 -7.17 6.41
C MET A 24 8.20 -5.68 6.70
N GLN A 25 9.22 -5.27 7.46
CA GLN A 25 9.50 -3.85 7.74
C GLN A 25 9.69 -3.04 6.44
N LYS A 26 10.46 -3.57 5.48
CA LYS A 26 10.64 -2.92 4.17
C LYS A 26 9.34 -2.79 3.37
N ARG A 27 8.45 -3.77 3.49
CA ARG A 27 7.14 -3.74 2.85
C ARG A 27 6.20 -2.74 3.52
N VAL A 28 6.21 -2.63 4.85
CA VAL A 28 5.50 -1.55 5.57
C VAL A 28 5.96 -0.17 5.08
N ASP A 29 7.27 0.04 4.91
CA ASP A 29 7.82 1.29 4.36
C ASP A 29 7.42 1.51 2.89
N ALA A 30 7.20 0.44 2.12
CA ALA A 30 6.71 0.54 0.75
C ALA A 30 5.21 0.91 0.72
N VAL A 31 4.40 0.29 1.57
CA VAL A 31 2.97 0.59 1.76
C VAL A 31 2.78 2.06 2.11
N GLU A 32 3.50 2.59 3.11
CA GLU A 32 3.40 4.02 3.48
C GLU A 32 3.72 4.94 2.29
N ARG A 33 4.83 4.71 1.59
CA ARG A 33 5.20 5.50 0.39
C ARG A 33 4.17 5.40 -0.73
N GLN A 34 3.55 4.23 -0.92
CA GLN A 34 2.51 4.05 -1.93
C GLN A 34 1.24 4.83 -1.58
N VAL A 35 0.83 4.84 -0.31
CA VAL A 35 -0.29 5.65 0.18
C VAL A 35 -0.02 7.14 -0.04
N GLU A 36 1.18 7.61 0.33
CA GLU A 36 1.58 9.00 0.09
C GLU A 36 1.60 9.35 -1.39
N THR A 37 2.09 8.44 -2.25
CA THR A 37 2.11 8.63 -3.70
C THR A 37 0.70 8.74 -4.27
N LEU A 38 -0.18 7.82 -3.89
CA LEU A 38 -1.61 7.86 -4.26
C LEU A 38 -2.25 9.19 -3.87
N TYR A 39 -1.95 9.70 -2.68
CA TYR A 39 -2.53 10.96 -2.21
C TYR A 39 -1.97 12.19 -2.95
N ASN A 40 -0.64 12.31 -3.00
CA ASN A 40 0.04 13.49 -3.53
C ASN A 40 -0.09 13.61 -5.05
N GLN A 41 -0.25 12.50 -5.76
CA GLN A 41 -0.33 12.49 -7.22
C GLN A 41 -1.76 12.25 -7.68
N ASP A 42 -2.30 11.06 -7.41
CA ASP A 42 -3.52 10.60 -8.06
C ASP A 42 -4.77 11.23 -7.49
N PHE A 43 -4.90 11.25 -6.16
CA PHE A 43 -6.02 11.88 -5.46
C PHE A 43 -6.03 13.38 -5.74
N SER A 44 -4.90 14.06 -5.56
CA SER A 44 -4.78 15.51 -5.80
C SER A 44 -5.15 15.90 -7.23
N PHE A 45 -4.72 15.10 -8.22
CA PHE A 45 -5.13 15.26 -9.61
C PHE A 45 -6.65 15.10 -9.77
N LEU A 46 -7.22 14.00 -9.27
CA LEU A 46 -8.64 13.69 -9.41
C LEU A 46 -9.57 14.70 -8.71
N VAL A 47 -9.15 15.27 -7.58
CA VAL A 47 -9.86 16.39 -6.92
C VAL A 47 -9.92 17.61 -7.84
N GLY A 48 -8.80 17.97 -8.47
CA GLY A 48 -8.77 19.07 -9.44
C GLY A 48 -9.68 18.82 -10.65
N GLU A 49 -9.68 17.58 -11.15
CA GLU A 49 -10.55 17.18 -12.26
C GLU A 49 -12.04 17.19 -11.89
N TYR A 50 -12.40 16.74 -10.69
CA TYR A 50 -13.78 16.82 -10.18
C TYR A 50 -14.28 18.28 -10.20
N GLN A 51 -13.47 19.22 -9.69
CA GLN A 51 -13.81 20.65 -9.69
C GLN A 51 -13.98 21.22 -11.11
N ALA A 52 -13.12 20.80 -12.05
CA ALA A 52 -13.21 21.22 -13.45
C ALA A 52 -14.47 20.69 -14.15
N LEU A 53 -14.82 19.42 -13.90
CA LEU A 53 -16.02 18.78 -14.45
C LEU A 53 -17.30 19.44 -13.92
N ASP A 54 -17.38 19.70 -12.61
CA ASP A 54 -18.53 20.35 -11.96
C ASP A 54 -18.81 21.76 -12.53
N THR A 55 -17.74 22.52 -12.77
CA THR A 55 -17.87 23.93 -13.20
C THR A 55 -18.05 24.10 -14.69
N THR A 56 -17.47 23.21 -15.51
CA THR A 56 -17.35 23.42 -16.97
C THR A 56 -18.15 22.40 -17.77
N VAL A 57 -18.08 21.12 -17.43
CA VAL A 57 -18.64 20.03 -18.27
C VAL A 57 -20.09 19.72 -17.89
N ALA A 58 -20.40 19.69 -16.59
CA ALA A 58 -21.76 19.40 -16.10
C ALA A 58 -22.82 20.42 -16.56
N ARG A 59 -22.40 21.62 -17.00
CA ARG A 59 -23.29 22.63 -17.59
C ARG A 59 -23.80 22.27 -18.98
N HIS A 60 -23.12 21.34 -19.65
CA HIS A 60 -23.35 21.01 -21.06
C HIS A 60 -23.64 19.53 -21.27
N LYS A 61 -23.46 18.68 -20.24
CA LYS A 61 -23.61 17.22 -20.31
C LYS A 61 -24.18 16.68 -19.01
N ASP A 62 -24.96 15.60 -19.12
CA ASP A 62 -25.36 14.81 -17.97
C ASP A 62 -24.23 13.83 -17.61
N ILE A 63 -23.45 14.19 -16.60
CA ILE A 63 -22.29 13.42 -16.10
C ILE A 63 -22.41 13.13 -14.60
N ARG A 64 -23.64 13.23 -14.07
CA ARG A 64 -23.87 13.22 -12.61
C ARG A 64 -23.46 11.90 -11.98
N GLN A 65 -23.72 10.78 -12.66
CA GLN A 65 -23.38 9.47 -12.15
C GLN A 65 -21.86 9.28 -12.03
N GLU A 66 -21.10 9.73 -13.02
CA GLU A 66 -19.63 9.68 -13.02
C GLU A 66 -19.04 10.58 -11.93
N MET A 67 -19.64 11.76 -11.75
CA MET A 67 -19.26 12.71 -10.69
C MET A 67 -19.51 12.15 -9.29
N ASP A 68 -20.70 11.59 -9.05
CA ASP A 68 -21.06 10.98 -7.76
C ASP A 68 -20.13 9.80 -7.45
N LEU A 69 -19.81 8.97 -8.46
CA LEU A 69 -18.90 7.84 -8.30
C LEU A 69 -17.46 8.29 -8.01
N LEU A 70 -16.96 9.31 -8.71
CA LEU A 70 -15.64 9.89 -8.44
C LEU A 70 -15.58 10.47 -7.02
N GLN A 71 -16.58 11.25 -6.62
CA GLN A 71 -16.66 11.82 -5.28
C GLN A 71 -16.67 10.74 -4.19
N ALA A 72 -17.44 9.67 -4.39
CA ALA A 72 -17.48 8.55 -3.45
C ALA A 72 -16.11 7.89 -3.27
N TYR A 73 -15.37 7.65 -4.36
CA TYR A 73 -14.02 7.08 -4.27
C TYR A 73 -13.02 8.03 -3.62
N LEU A 74 -13.10 9.33 -3.89
CA LEU A 74 -12.25 10.34 -3.24
C LEU A 74 -12.51 10.36 -1.73
N GLN A 75 -13.77 10.45 -1.32
CA GLN A 75 -14.12 10.47 0.10
C GLN A 75 -13.69 9.17 0.80
N GLN A 76 -13.97 8.02 0.19
CA GLN A 76 -13.56 6.73 0.74
C GLN A 76 -12.04 6.65 0.90
N PHE A 77 -11.26 7.12 -0.08
CA PHE A 77 -9.80 7.11 0.02
C PHE A 77 -9.31 8.05 1.13
N GLU A 78 -9.87 9.25 1.26
CA GLU A 78 -9.47 10.22 2.28
C GLU A 78 -9.62 9.62 3.70
N ASP A 79 -10.74 8.93 3.95
CA ASP A 79 -10.99 8.25 5.22
C ASP A 79 -10.03 7.07 5.42
N GLN A 80 -9.86 6.22 4.41
CA GLN A 80 -9.02 5.02 4.51
C GLN A 80 -7.52 5.34 4.56
N ARG A 81 -7.07 6.46 3.99
CA ARG A 81 -5.67 6.88 4.02
C ARG A 81 -5.17 7.05 5.44
N VAL A 82 -5.98 7.67 6.31
CA VAL A 82 -5.63 7.89 7.72
C VAL A 82 -5.44 6.54 8.42
N VAL A 83 -6.38 5.62 8.23
CA VAL A 83 -6.33 4.27 8.82
C VAL A 83 -5.11 3.49 8.31
N LEU A 84 -4.83 3.53 7.01
CA LEU A 84 -3.66 2.88 6.42
C LEU A 84 -2.34 3.42 7.01
N LEU A 85 -2.21 4.74 7.15
CA LEU A 85 -1.01 5.36 7.73
C LEU A 85 -0.87 5.11 9.24
N GLU A 86 -1.97 4.92 9.96
CA GLU A 86 -1.93 4.48 11.35
C GLU A 86 -1.51 3.02 11.46
N ASN A 87 -2.06 2.15 10.61
CA ASN A 87 -1.70 0.74 10.56
C ASN A 87 -0.22 0.54 10.22
N THR A 88 0.34 1.29 9.27
CA THR A 88 1.79 1.18 8.97
C THR A 88 2.66 1.56 10.16
N LYS A 89 2.29 2.60 10.92
CA LYS A 89 3.00 2.98 12.16
C LYS A 89 2.91 1.88 13.22
N TYR A 90 1.73 1.29 13.38
CA TYR A 90 1.51 0.19 14.31
C TYR A 90 2.33 -1.06 13.92
N SER A 91 2.21 -1.52 12.68
CA SER A 91 2.98 -2.64 12.12
C SER A 91 4.48 -2.43 12.28
N ARG A 92 4.99 -1.23 11.98
CA ARG A 92 6.43 -0.91 12.15
C ARG A 92 6.87 -1.11 13.60
N LYS A 93 6.07 -0.65 14.56
CA LYS A 93 6.35 -0.81 15.98
C LYS A 93 6.29 -2.29 16.39
N GLN A 94 5.22 -3.01 16.03
CA GLN A 94 5.08 -4.43 16.36
C GLN A 94 6.22 -5.28 15.80
N LEU A 95 6.62 -5.05 14.55
CA LEU A 95 7.76 -5.72 13.94
C LEU A 95 9.08 -5.40 14.64
N SER A 96 9.27 -4.15 15.08
CA SER A 96 10.46 -3.76 15.85
C SER A 96 10.50 -4.45 17.21
N ASP A 97 9.38 -4.51 17.91
CA ASP A 97 9.25 -5.17 19.21
C ASP A 97 9.50 -6.69 19.04
N LEU A 98 8.83 -7.32 18.07
CA LEU A 98 9.00 -8.73 17.75
C LEU A 98 10.45 -9.07 17.37
N LYS A 99 11.12 -8.20 16.61
CA LYS A 99 12.54 -8.39 16.28
C LYS A 99 13.40 -8.43 17.54
N SER A 100 13.18 -7.50 18.47
CA SER A 100 13.90 -7.47 19.75
C SER A 100 13.66 -8.73 20.57
N ASP A 101 12.41 -9.19 20.59
CA ASP A 101 12.00 -10.38 21.35
C ASP A 101 12.62 -11.67 20.77
N VAL A 102 12.68 -11.77 19.43
CA VAL A 102 13.38 -12.86 18.73
C VAL A 102 14.87 -12.85 19.02
N GLU A 103 15.53 -11.70 18.95
CA GLU A 103 16.97 -11.57 19.23
C GLU A 103 17.30 -11.92 20.69
N LYS A 104 16.38 -11.66 21.61
CA LYS A 104 16.48 -12.00 23.04
C LYS A 104 15.97 -13.41 23.38
N ASN A 105 15.50 -14.18 22.40
CA ASN A 105 14.89 -15.50 22.58
C ASN A 105 13.75 -15.52 23.63
N LEU A 106 12.90 -14.48 23.64
CA LEU A 106 11.81 -14.36 24.61
C LEU A 106 10.59 -15.23 24.28
N TYR A 107 10.45 -15.64 23.03
CA TYR A 107 9.38 -16.52 22.57
C TYR A 107 9.93 -17.82 21.99
N ASP A 108 9.14 -18.88 22.09
CA ASP A 108 9.39 -20.10 21.33
C ASP A 108 9.13 -19.89 19.82
N GLU A 109 9.56 -20.86 19.03
CA GLU A 109 9.44 -20.82 17.56
C GLU A 109 7.97 -20.75 17.11
N GLN A 110 7.07 -21.45 17.80
CA GLN A 110 5.65 -21.48 17.46
C GLN A 110 5.00 -20.12 17.66
N THR A 111 5.27 -19.46 18.79
CA THR A 111 4.77 -18.14 19.15
C THR A 111 5.33 -17.09 18.20
N THR A 112 6.64 -17.15 17.92
CA THR A 112 7.29 -16.28 16.93
C THR A 112 6.65 -16.42 15.55
N SER A 113 6.44 -17.66 15.09
CA SER A 113 5.85 -17.93 13.79
C SER A 113 4.42 -17.40 13.70
N LYS A 114 3.62 -17.54 14.76
CA LYS A 114 2.27 -17.00 14.81
C LYS A 114 2.24 -15.48 14.67
N TYR A 115 3.07 -14.75 15.42
CA TYR A 115 3.13 -13.29 15.31
C TYR A 115 3.56 -12.83 13.91
N ILE A 116 4.52 -13.52 13.30
CA ILE A 116 4.92 -13.25 11.91
C ILE A 116 3.74 -13.47 10.95
N GLN A 117 3.00 -14.57 11.09
CA GLN A 117 1.86 -14.87 10.22
C GLN A 117 0.70 -13.88 10.38
N ASP A 118 0.43 -13.43 11.61
CA ASP A 118 -0.61 -12.45 11.88
C ASP A 118 -0.24 -11.10 11.26
N GLU A 119 1.00 -10.64 11.44
CA GLU A 119 1.49 -9.39 10.83
C GLU A 119 1.55 -9.45 9.30
N GLU A 120 1.96 -10.58 8.74
CA GLU A 120 1.97 -10.81 7.29
C GLU A 120 0.55 -10.68 6.69
N ARG A 121 -0.47 -11.14 7.42
CA ARG A 121 -1.87 -11.00 7.00
C ARG A 121 -2.32 -9.54 6.99
N GLU A 122 -2.01 -8.79 8.05
CA GLU A 122 -2.34 -7.35 8.13
C GLU A 122 -1.65 -6.58 6.99
N LEU A 123 -0.38 -6.88 6.73
CA LEU A 123 0.37 -6.29 5.64
C LEU A 123 -0.25 -6.59 4.26
N HIS A 124 -0.67 -7.83 4.03
CA HIS A 124 -1.40 -8.19 2.80
C HIS A 124 -2.72 -7.44 2.66
N MET A 125 -3.46 -7.21 3.75
CA MET A 125 -4.69 -6.43 3.72
C MET A 125 -4.43 -4.97 3.34
N MET A 126 -3.38 -4.35 3.89
CA MET A 126 -2.96 -3.00 3.52
C MET A 126 -2.55 -2.91 2.04
N GLU A 127 -1.74 -3.85 1.56
CA GLU A 127 -1.33 -3.93 0.14
C GLU A 127 -2.53 -4.08 -0.79
N ALA A 128 -3.51 -4.91 -0.43
CA ALA A 128 -4.74 -5.10 -1.20
C ALA A 128 -5.60 -3.84 -1.25
N GLN A 129 -5.72 -3.10 -0.13
CA GLN A 129 -6.43 -1.84 -0.08
C GLN A 129 -5.77 -0.76 -0.96
N ILE A 130 -4.44 -0.65 -0.92
CA ILE A 130 -3.69 0.25 -1.81
C ILE A 130 -3.96 -0.09 -3.28
N LYS A 131 -3.84 -1.38 -3.63
CA LYS A 131 -4.08 -1.85 -5.00
C LYS A 131 -5.49 -1.53 -5.47
N TYR A 132 -6.50 -1.74 -4.60
CA TYR A 132 -7.88 -1.37 -4.90
C TYR A 132 -7.99 0.11 -5.27
N PHE A 133 -7.43 1.02 -4.48
CA PHE A 133 -7.51 2.45 -4.78
C PHE A 133 -6.72 2.86 -6.02
N GLN A 134 -5.56 2.25 -6.27
CA GLN A 134 -4.82 2.44 -7.54
C GLN A 134 -5.70 2.11 -8.74
N GLU A 135 -6.36 0.93 -8.73
CA GLU A 135 -7.23 0.51 -9.81
C GLU A 135 -8.44 1.43 -9.99
N LYS A 136 -9.06 1.88 -8.89
CA LYS A 136 -10.20 2.81 -8.94
C LYS A 136 -9.78 4.18 -9.47
N PHE A 137 -8.67 4.73 -9.01
CA PHE A 137 -8.18 6.02 -9.49
C PHE A 137 -7.75 5.96 -10.94
N ASP A 138 -7.07 4.90 -11.39
CA ASP A 138 -6.72 4.73 -12.80
C ASP A 138 -7.95 4.61 -13.71
N ALA A 139 -9.00 3.93 -13.24
CA ALA A 139 -10.27 3.89 -13.96
C ALA A 139 -10.90 5.28 -14.06
N GLN A 140 -10.95 6.04 -12.95
CA GLN A 140 -11.50 7.40 -12.96
C GLN A 140 -10.70 8.37 -13.81
N LYS A 141 -9.37 8.30 -13.80
CA LYS A 141 -8.51 9.09 -14.69
C LYS A 141 -8.86 8.86 -16.18
N LYS A 142 -9.25 7.64 -16.56
CA LYS A 142 -9.68 7.34 -17.94
C LYS A 142 -11.04 7.95 -18.25
N VAL A 143 -12.02 7.81 -17.35
CA VAL A 143 -13.36 8.40 -17.49
C VAL A 143 -13.28 9.92 -17.63
N VAL A 144 -12.59 10.59 -16.71
CA VAL A 144 -12.39 12.05 -16.75
C VAL A 144 -11.78 12.50 -18.09
N LYS A 145 -10.75 11.80 -18.58
CA LYS A 145 -10.13 12.13 -19.87
C LYS A 145 -11.10 11.98 -21.05
N GLN A 146 -12.02 11.03 -21.00
CA GLN A 146 -13.03 10.87 -22.04
C GLN A 146 -14.05 12.01 -21.98
N LEU A 147 -14.58 12.31 -20.80
CA LEU A 147 -15.57 13.38 -20.58
C LEU A 147 -15.07 14.75 -21.03
N ARG A 148 -13.76 15.00 -20.98
CA ARG A 148 -13.11 16.25 -21.43
C ARG A 148 -12.79 16.33 -22.92
N LYS A 149 -12.74 15.19 -23.63
CA LYS A 149 -12.36 15.14 -25.06
C LYS A 149 -13.57 15.23 -25.98
N GLU A 150 -14.69 14.70 -25.53
CA GLU A 150 -15.99 14.89 -26.15
C GLU A 150 -16.55 16.26 -25.76
#